data_AF-A0A7H0VFR0-F1
#
_entry.id   AF-A0A7H0VFR0-F1
#
_cell.length_a   1.000
_cell.length_b   1.000
_cell.length_c   1.000
_cell.angle_alpha   90.00
_cell.angle_beta   90.00
_cell.angle_gamma   90.00
#
_symmetry.space_group_name_H-M   'P 1'
#
loop_
_entity.id
_entity.type
_entity.pdbx_description
1 polymer ?
#
loop_
_entity_poly.entity_id
_entity_poly.type
_entity_poly.pdbx_seq_one_letter_code
_entity_poly.pdbx_strand_id
1 'polypeptide(L)'
;MKYHFSLFLFTALLSSCFGQVGKLSGRILSKLGNKPTMESVWIQDSENQIFTQSDSLGYYSIDSLIMAKSYTFQFLAFGYPITEKTVQITQAHDSLNIILNPNCSYDSLKAHQDWQEGKARLLLIGSIAPRANSEADQNFEKSFNIEYYDFGCTPPALDCVIDYNKQIFKLLDSKYGDLWRSRVRADVIGLKH
;
A
#
# COMPACT_ATOMS: atom_id res chain seq x y z
N MET A 1 -74.18 -35.65 25.21
CA MET A 1 -73.38 -34.54 24.66
C MET A 1 -71.92 -34.75 25.03
N LYS A 2 -71.07 -35.15 24.08
CA LYS A 2 -69.62 -35.24 24.26
C LYS A 2 -69.00 -34.13 23.42
N TYR A 3 -68.37 -33.14 24.08
CA TYR A 3 -67.64 -32.09 23.39
C TYR A 3 -66.23 -32.60 23.07
N HIS A 4 -65.91 -32.72 21.78
CA HIS A 4 -64.54 -32.90 21.31
C HIS A 4 -63.85 -31.54 21.27
N PHE A 5 -62.85 -31.34 22.13
CA PHE A 5 -61.98 -30.17 22.12
C PHE A 5 -60.72 -30.53 21.32
N SER A 6 -60.68 -30.18 20.04
CA SER A 6 -59.46 -30.29 19.23
C SER A 6 -58.55 -29.10 19.53
N LEU A 7 -57.49 -29.35 20.28
CA LEU A 7 -56.43 -28.40 20.56
C LEU A 7 -55.50 -28.33 19.34
N PHE A 8 -55.65 -27.30 18.51
CA PHE A 8 -54.69 -26.99 17.43
C PHE A 8 -53.44 -26.36 18.04
N LEU A 9 -52.34 -27.11 18.08
CA LEU A 9 -51.04 -26.62 18.50
C LEU A 9 -50.40 -25.87 17.32
N PHE A 10 -50.44 -24.54 17.37
CA PHE A 10 -49.80 -23.68 16.36
C PHE A 10 -48.32 -23.49 16.76
N THR A 11 -47.42 -24.35 16.26
CA THR A 11 -45.98 -24.13 16.41
C THR A 11 -45.54 -23.03 15.47
N ALA A 12 -45.38 -21.81 16.00
CA ALA A 12 -44.71 -20.73 15.29
C ALA A 12 -43.21 -21.07 15.15
N LEU A 13 -42.81 -21.50 13.95
CA LEU A 13 -41.40 -21.57 13.57
C LEU A 13 -40.90 -20.13 13.42
N LEU A 14 -40.30 -19.59 14.49
CA LEU A 14 -39.46 -18.40 14.41
C LEU A 14 -38.24 -18.80 13.57
N SER A 15 -38.31 -18.57 12.26
CA SER A 15 -37.15 -18.64 11.38
C SER A 15 -36.27 -17.44 11.72
N SER A 16 -35.39 -17.59 12.71
CA SER A 16 -34.21 -16.76 12.80
C SER A 16 -33.37 -17.07 11.55
N CYS A 17 -33.55 -16.29 10.49
CA CYS A 17 -32.62 -16.28 9.37
C CYS A 17 -31.31 -15.70 9.91
N PHE A 18 -30.49 -16.54 10.55
CA PHE A 18 -29.08 -16.24 10.70
C PHE A 18 -28.53 -16.21 9.27
N GLY A 19 -28.34 -15.00 8.73
CA GLY A 19 -27.70 -14.83 7.44
C GLY A 19 -26.40 -15.60 7.46
N GLN A 20 -26.21 -16.51 6.52
CA GLN A 20 -24.96 -17.25 6.42
C GLN A 20 -23.84 -16.23 6.21
N VAL A 21 -22.75 -16.40 6.94
CA VAL A 21 -21.57 -15.54 6.82
C VAL A 21 -20.52 -16.23 5.97
N GLY A 22 -19.93 -15.47 5.06
CA GLY A 22 -18.79 -15.85 4.26
C GLY A 22 -17.55 -15.06 4.64
N LYS A 23 -16.46 -15.44 4.00
CA LYS A 23 -15.13 -14.87 4.13
C LYS A 23 -14.61 -14.46 2.76
N LEU A 24 -13.92 -13.33 2.69
CA LEU A 24 -13.14 -12.93 1.53
C LEU A 24 -11.67 -12.90 1.91
N SER A 25 -10.82 -13.57 1.15
CA SER A 25 -9.37 -13.47 1.32
C SER A 25 -8.66 -13.28 -0.01
N GLY A 26 -7.39 -12.93 0.03
CA GLY A 26 -6.64 -12.75 -1.20
C GLY A 26 -5.25 -12.25 -0.98
N ARG A 27 -4.60 -11.93 -2.10
CA ARG A 27 -3.25 -11.38 -2.11
C ARG A 27 -3.18 -10.13 -2.98
N ILE A 28 -2.45 -9.14 -2.50
CA ILE A 28 -2.22 -7.87 -3.17
C ILE A 28 -0.74 -7.78 -3.56
N LEU A 29 -0.49 -7.48 -4.83
CA LEU A 29 0.84 -7.34 -5.39
C LEU A 29 0.98 -5.99 -6.09
N SER A 30 2.18 -5.42 -6.05
CA SER A 30 2.57 -4.33 -6.94
C SER A 30 2.85 -4.87 -8.34
N LYS A 31 2.40 -4.14 -9.36
CA LYS A 31 2.80 -4.38 -10.74
C LYS A 31 4.32 -4.23 -10.92
N LEU A 32 4.98 -3.46 -10.06
CA LEU A 32 6.44 -3.39 -10.01
C LEU A 32 6.99 -4.70 -9.46
N GLY A 33 7.59 -5.50 -10.35
CA GLY A 33 8.26 -6.74 -9.98
C GLY A 33 7.35 -7.89 -9.54
N ASN A 34 6.01 -7.72 -9.56
CA ASN A 34 5.03 -8.73 -9.15
C ASN A 34 5.26 -9.24 -7.72
N LYS A 35 5.61 -8.34 -6.82
CA LYS A 35 5.91 -8.59 -5.40
C LYS A 35 4.87 -7.92 -4.51
N PRO A 36 4.74 -8.32 -3.23
CA PRO A 36 3.97 -7.56 -2.27
C PRO A 36 4.41 -6.11 -2.25
N THR A 37 3.47 -5.19 -2.04
CA THR A 37 3.81 -3.79 -1.77
C THR A 37 4.72 -3.73 -0.55
N MET A 38 5.71 -2.84 -0.57
CA MET A 38 6.63 -2.65 0.56
C MET A 38 5.91 -2.17 1.83
N GLU A 39 4.75 -1.52 1.66
CA GLU A 39 3.88 -1.08 2.74
C GLU A 39 2.56 -1.86 2.72
N SER A 40 1.91 -1.95 3.87
CA SER A 40 0.57 -2.56 3.99
C SER A 40 -0.46 -1.78 3.17
N VAL A 41 -1.35 -2.51 2.51
CA VAL A 41 -2.49 -1.92 1.79
C VAL A 41 -3.70 -1.90 2.71
N TRP A 42 -4.29 -0.73 2.91
CA TRP A 42 -5.56 -0.59 3.61
C TRP A 42 -6.70 -1.01 2.70
N ILE A 43 -7.61 -1.80 3.25
CA ILE A 43 -8.76 -2.33 2.54
C ILE A 43 -9.99 -1.89 3.32
N GLN A 44 -10.87 -1.13 2.68
CA GLN A 44 -12.05 -0.58 3.36
C GLN A 44 -13.31 -0.68 2.51
N ASP A 45 -14.45 -0.84 3.20
CA ASP A 45 -15.78 -0.57 2.67
C ASP A 45 -16.47 0.33 3.70
N SER A 46 -16.53 1.63 3.40
CA SER A 46 -17.01 2.65 4.33
C SER A 46 -18.51 2.53 4.61
N GLU A 47 -19.30 2.06 3.64
CA GLU A 47 -20.75 1.88 3.81
C GLU A 47 -21.04 0.76 4.82
N ASN A 48 -20.18 -0.26 4.83
CA ASN A 48 -20.32 -1.43 5.68
C ASN A 48 -19.43 -1.40 6.92
N GLN A 49 -18.70 -0.30 7.15
CA GLN A 49 -17.77 -0.12 8.29
C GLN A 49 -16.71 -1.22 8.38
N ILE A 50 -16.24 -1.71 7.23
CA ILE A 50 -15.20 -2.73 7.16
C ILE A 50 -13.86 -2.02 6.97
N PHE A 51 -12.88 -2.42 7.79
CA PHE A 51 -11.49 -1.98 7.66
C PHE A 51 -10.55 -3.14 7.99
N THR A 52 -9.60 -3.42 7.12
CA THR A 52 -8.50 -4.35 7.35
C THR A 52 -7.25 -3.89 6.60
N GLN A 53 -6.15 -4.62 6.75
CA GLN A 53 -4.91 -4.34 6.03
C GLN A 53 -4.25 -5.65 5.57
N SER A 54 -3.43 -5.56 4.53
CA SER A 54 -2.58 -6.67 4.14
C SER A 54 -1.41 -6.87 5.11
N ASP A 55 -0.95 -8.11 5.24
CA ASP A 55 0.33 -8.43 5.85
C ASP A 55 1.52 -8.05 4.94
N SER A 56 2.74 -8.29 5.42
CA SER A 56 3.99 -8.01 4.69
C SER A 56 4.21 -8.90 3.46
N LEU A 57 3.45 -9.98 3.33
CA LEU A 57 3.46 -10.88 2.18
C LEU A 57 2.32 -10.57 1.19
N GLY A 58 1.54 -9.53 1.48
CA GLY A 58 0.43 -9.03 0.69
C GLY A 58 -0.88 -9.76 0.92
N TYR A 59 -0.97 -10.70 1.87
CA TYR A 59 -2.20 -11.44 2.13
C TYR A 59 -3.16 -10.62 3.00
N TYR A 60 -4.45 -10.78 2.77
CA TYR A 60 -5.50 -10.18 3.59
C TYR A 60 -6.69 -11.13 3.77
N SER A 61 -7.49 -10.82 4.77
CA SER A 61 -8.67 -11.59 5.16
C SER A 61 -9.74 -10.67 5.72
N ILE A 62 -10.98 -10.86 5.29
CA ILE A 62 -12.19 -10.19 5.79
C ILE A 62 -13.21 -11.28 6.12
N ASP A 63 -13.54 -11.41 7.39
CA ASP A 63 -14.49 -12.39 7.89
C ASP A 63 -15.86 -11.74 8.16
N SER A 64 -16.86 -12.57 8.49
CA SER A 64 -18.21 -12.10 8.88
C SER A 64 -18.97 -11.32 7.80
N LEU A 65 -18.74 -11.61 6.52
CA LEU A 65 -19.46 -10.99 5.42
C LEU A 65 -20.80 -11.70 5.17
N ILE A 66 -21.86 -10.97 4.89
CA ILE A 66 -23.19 -11.56 4.65
C ILE A 66 -23.21 -12.22 3.27
N MET A 67 -23.59 -13.50 3.19
CA MET A 67 -23.75 -14.19 1.92
C MET A 67 -24.86 -13.55 1.05
N ALA A 68 -24.69 -13.66 -0.27
CA ALA A 68 -25.45 -13.00 -1.33
C ALA A 68 -25.43 -11.45 -1.32
N LYS A 69 -24.75 -10.81 -0.36
CA LYS A 69 -24.55 -9.36 -0.33
C LYS A 69 -23.34 -8.95 -1.17
N SER A 70 -23.46 -7.80 -1.83
CA SER A 70 -22.35 -7.14 -2.52
C SER A 70 -21.67 -6.11 -1.62
N TYR A 71 -20.35 -6.06 -1.69
CA TYR A 71 -19.48 -5.12 -0.98
C TYR A 71 -18.60 -4.39 -2.00
N THR A 72 -18.26 -3.15 -1.72
CA THR A 72 -17.37 -2.34 -2.56
C THR A 72 -16.14 -1.97 -1.77
N PHE A 73 -15.04 -2.68 -2.06
CA PHE A 73 -13.77 -2.50 -1.36
C PHE A 73 -12.87 -1.52 -2.10
N GLN A 74 -12.33 -0.57 -1.34
CA GLN A 74 -11.26 0.32 -1.77
C GLN A 74 -9.92 -0.19 -1.21
N PHE A 75 -8.92 -0.24 -2.08
CA PHE A 75 -7.54 -0.64 -1.76
C PHE A 75 -6.67 0.61 -1.83
N LEU A 76 -6.11 1.02 -0.69
CA LEU A 76 -5.36 2.26 -0.53
C LEU A 76 -3.92 1.96 -0.07
N ALA A 77 -2.94 2.54 -0.76
CA ALA A 77 -1.54 2.51 -0.40
C ALA A 77 -0.84 3.77 -0.92
N PHE A 78 0.20 4.24 -0.24
CA PHE A 78 0.89 5.47 -0.63
C PHE A 78 1.51 5.35 -2.04
N GLY A 79 1.26 6.37 -2.86
CA GLY A 79 1.73 6.43 -4.25
C GLY A 79 1.07 5.44 -5.22
N TYR A 80 0.00 4.77 -4.79
CA TYR A 80 -0.87 3.99 -5.65
C TYR A 80 -2.23 4.71 -5.80
N PRO A 81 -2.80 4.76 -7.02
CA PRO A 81 -4.19 5.17 -7.18
C PRO A 81 -5.12 4.25 -6.39
N ILE A 82 -6.17 4.82 -5.81
CA ILE A 82 -7.22 4.04 -5.14
C ILE A 82 -7.79 3.05 -6.16
N THR A 83 -7.74 1.77 -5.82
CA THR A 83 -8.34 0.71 -6.63
C THR A 83 -9.64 0.27 -5.97
N GLU A 84 -10.74 0.27 -6.71
CA GLU A 84 -12.05 -0.14 -6.22
C GLU A 84 -12.48 -1.48 -6.84
N LYS A 85 -13.07 -2.36 -6.03
CA LYS A 85 -13.64 -3.64 -6.47
C LYS A 85 -14.95 -3.94 -5.77
N THR A 86 -15.99 -4.20 -6.56
CA THR A 86 -17.25 -4.73 -6.05
C THR A 86 -17.24 -6.26 -6.12
N VAL A 87 -17.55 -6.92 -5.00
CA VAL A 87 -17.64 -8.38 -4.90
C VAL A 87 -18.93 -8.78 -4.23
N GLN A 88 -19.63 -9.74 -4.82
CA GLN A 88 -20.73 -10.43 -4.16
C GLN A 88 -20.20 -11.67 -3.44
N ILE A 89 -20.56 -11.84 -2.18
CA ILE A 89 -20.16 -13.02 -1.39
C ILE A 89 -21.11 -14.17 -1.72
N THR A 90 -20.59 -15.19 -2.39
CA THR A 90 -21.39 -16.31 -2.91
C THR A 90 -21.06 -17.62 -2.22
N GLN A 91 -19.89 -17.71 -1.60
CA GLN A 91 -19.39 -18.92 -0.96
C GLN A 91 -19.03 -18.66 0.51
N ALA A 92 -18.86 -19.73 1.28
CA ALA A 92 -18.28 -19.64 2.61
C ALA A 92 -16.87 -19.02 2.57
N HIS A 93 -16.14 -19.20 1.46
CA HIS A 93 -14.83 -18.63 1.23
C HIS A 93 -14.68 -18.18 -0.23
N ASP A 94 -14.77 -16.88 -0.48
CA ASP A 94 -14.45 -16.25 -1.76
C ASP A 94 -13.00 -15.75 -1.78
N SER A 95 -12.42 -15.62 -2.98
CA SER A 95 -11.06 -15.11 -3.16
C SER A 95 -10.99 -13.94 -4.14
N LEU A 96 -10.18 -12.93 -3.82
CA LEU A 96 -9.91 -11.81 -4.72
C LEU A 96 -8.43 -11.41 -4.66
N ASN A 97 -7.71 -11.61 -5.76
CA ASN A 97 -6.33 -11.11 -5.88
C ASN A 97 -6.31 -9.74 -6.57
N ILE A 98 -5.44 -8.85 -6.12
CA ILE A 98 -5.33 -7.48 -6.62
C ILE A 98 -3.90 -7.22 -7.10
N ILE A 99 -3.78 -6.55 -8.24
CA ILE A 99 -2.53 -5.99 -8.71
C ILE A 99 -2.68 -4.47 -8.71
N LEU A 100 -1.90 -3.79 -7.88
CA LEU A 100 -1.85 -2.34 -7.81
C LEU A 100 -0.80 -1.82 -8.80
N ASN A 101 -1.17 -0.78 -9.56
CA ASN A 101 -0.27 -0.14 -10.51
C ASN A 101 0.14 1.24 -9.97
N PRO A 102 1.39 1.43 -9.53
CA PRO A 102 1.82 2.71 -9.01
C PRO A 102 1.97 3.73 -10.15
N ASN A 103 1.80 5.00 -9.83
CA ASN A 103 2.17 6.08 -10.73
C ASN A 103 3.57 6.56 -10.36
N CYS A 104 4.61 5.94 -10.93
CA CYS A 104 5.99 6.35 -10.67
C CYS A 104 6.32 7.63 -11.46
N SER A 105 6.35 8.77 -10.78
CA SER A 105 6.99 9.99 -11.30
C SER A 105 8.50 10.05 -11.05
N TYR A 106 9.00 9.17 -10.18
CA TYR A 106 10.41 8.99 -9.87
C TYR A 106 10.79 7.54 -10.16
N ASP A 107 11.63 7.31 -11.15
CA ASP A 107 12.15 5.99 -11.53
C ASP A 107 13.60 6.12 -12.02
N SER A 108 14.21 5.00 -12.42
CA SER A 108 15.56 4.97 -12.97
C SER A 108 15.75 5.88 -14.19
N LEU A 109 14.74 6.01 -15.06
CA LEU A 109 14.85 6.86 -16.25
C LEU A 109 14.90 8.34 -15.84
N LYS A 110 13.99 8.75 -14.95
CA LYS A 110 13.93 10.10 -14.40
C LYS A 110 15.21 10.43 -13.62
N ALA A 111 15.75 9.48 -12.86
CA ALA A 111 17.03 9.64 -12.16
C ALA A 111 18.18 9.92 -13.13
N HIS A 112 18.23 9.20 -14.26
CA HIS A 112 19.24 9.43 -15.28
C HIS A 112 19.08 10.82 -15.92
N GLN A 113 17.85 11.22 -16.26
CA GLN A 113 17.57 12.55 -16.82
C GLN A 113 17.96 13.67 -15.86
N ASP A 114 17.52 13.59 -14.61
CA ASP A 114 17.84 14.60 -13.59
C ASP A 114 19.34 14.72 -13.36
N TRP A 115 20.08 13.60 -13.40
CA TRP A 115 21.54 13.61 -13.33
C TRP A 115 22.19 14.36 -14.50
N GLN A 116 21.77 14.10 -15.74
CA GLN A 116 22.31 14.80 -16.92
C GLN A 116 21.99 16.30 -16.89
N GLU A 117 20.83 16.67 -16.36
CA GLU A 117 20.39 18.06 -16.23
C GLU A 117 21.00 18.79 -15.02
N GLY A 118 21.78 18.11 -14.18
CA GLY A 118 22.33 18.69 -12.94
C GLY A 118 21.28 18.96 -11.86
N LYS A 119 20.15 18.26 -11.90
CA LYS A 119 19.00 18.36 -10.97
C LYS A 119 18.79 17.08 -10.15
N ALA A 120 19.80 16.22 -10.07
CA ALA A 120 19.72 14.95 -9.35
C ALA A 120 19.36 15.18 -7.88
N ARG A 121 18.51 14.28 -7.36
CA ARG A 121 18.04 14.34 -5.97
C ARG A 121 18.37 13.07 -5.20
N LEU A 122 18.40 13.17 -3.88
CA LEU A 122 18.27 12.03 -2.99
C LEU A 122 16.96 12.15 -2.24
N LEU A 123 16.08 11.19 -2.50
CA LEU A 123 14.70 11.21 -2.06
C LEU A 123 14.55 10.67 -0.63
N LEU A 124 13.75 11.37 0.16
CA LEU A 124 13.48 11.14 1.58
C LEU A 124 11.97 11.05 1.83
N ILE A 125 11.57 10.35 2.89
CA ILE A 125 10.18 10.29 3.37
C ILE A 125 10.18 10.67 4.85
N GLY A 126 9.97 11.95 5.14
CA GLY A 126 10.07 12.55 6.48
C GLY A 126 8.79 12.49 7.31
N SER A 127 7.67 12.02 6.75
CA SER A 127 6.37 11.97 7.44
C SER A 127 5.91 13.36 7.91
N ILE A 128 5.31 13.47 9.11
CA ILE A 128 4.67 14.70 9.62
C ILE A 128 5.68 15.80 9.99
N ALA A 129 6.93 15.46 10.30
CA ALA A 129 7.95 16.41 10.74
C ALA A 129 9.26 16.22 9.94
N PRO A 130 9.35 16.79 8.72
CA PRO A 130 10.55 16.67 7.91
C PRO A 130 11.76 17.30 8.62
N ARG A 131 12.90 16.61 8.53
CA ARG A 131 14.16 17.08 9.12
C ARG A 131 14.81 18.10 8.18
N ALA A 132 14.97 19.33 8.68
CA ALA A 132 15.75 20.36 7.99
C ALA A 132 17.19 19.91 7.76
N ASN A 133 17.75 20.28 6.60
CA ASN A 133 19.15 20.02 6.27
C ASN A 133 20.07 20.76 7.25
N SER A 134 21.01 20.02 7.84
CA SER A 134 22.12 20.57 8.61
C SER A 134 23.18 21.21 7.70
N GLU A 135 24.15 21.90 8.28
CA GLU A 135 25.28 22.45 7.53
C GLU A 135 26.08 21.35 6.80
N ALA A 136 26.25 20.17 7.43
CA ALA A 136 26.88 19.02 6.80
C ALA A 136 26.09 18.53 5.58
N ASP A 137 24.76 18.53 5.66
CA ASP A 137 23.87 18.14 4.57
C ASP A 137 23.99 19.13 3.39
N GLN A 138 23.99 20.43 3.67
CA GLN A 138 24.19 21.47 2.64
C GLN A 138 25.57 21.38 1.98
N ASN A 139 26.60 21.05 2.74
CA ASN A 139 27.94 20.84 2.22
C ASN A 139 28.02 19.57 1.34
N PHE A 140 27.29 18.51 1.70
CA PHE A 140 27.13 17.33 0.86
C PHE A 140 26.47 17.69 -0.47
N GLU A 141 25.33 18.38 -0.44
CA GLU A 141 24.57 18.79 -1.62
C GLU A 141 25.46 19.56 -2.63
N LYS A 142 26.21 20.55 -2.12
CA LYS A 142 27.18 21.32 -2.92
C LYS A 142 28.32 20.47 -3.47
N SER A 143 28.88 19.56 -2.67
CA SER A 143 30.05 18.75 -3.06
C SER A 143 29.74 17.78 -4.20
N PHE A 144 28.53 17.25 -4.23
CA PHE A 144 28.12 16.20 -5.17
C PHE A 144 27.11 16.69 -6.23
N ASN A 145 26.74 17.97 -6.19
CA ASN A 145 25.72 18.58 -7.05
C ASN A 145 24.41 17.76 -7.04
N ILE A 146 23.89 17.55 -5.84
CA ILE A 146 22.66 16.81 -5.55
C ILE A 146 21.84 17.61 -4.54
N GLU A 147 20.52 17.49 -4.57
CA GLU A 147 19.62 18.03 -3.54
C GLU A 147 18.90 16.93 -2.77
N TYR A 148 18.69 17.09 -1.47
CA TYR A 148 17.76 16.28 -0.72
C TYR A 148 16.33 16.72 -0.99
N TYR A 149 15.44 15.77 -1.24
CA TYR A 149 14.02 16.06 -1.44
C TYR A 149 13.15 15.19 -0.55
N ASP A 150 12.46 15.82 0.39
CA ASP A 150 11.60 15.16 1.36
C ASP A 150 10.13 15.29 0.94
N PHE A 151 9.46 14.15 0.74
CA PHE A 151 8.05 14.09 0.35
C PHE A 151 7.07 14.31 1.52
N GLY A 152 7.55 14.37 2.76
CA GLY A 152 6.70 14.43 3.95
C GLY A 152 5.75 13.24 4.04
N CYS A 153 4.44 13.52 4.21
CA CYS A 153 3.39 12.52 4.40
C CYS A 153 2.67 12.08 3.11
N THR A 154 3.08 12.59 1.94
CA THR A 154 2.49 12.22 0.65
C THR A 154 3.55 11.68 -0.30
N PRO A 155 4.23 10.57 0.05
CA PRO A 155 5.27 10.01 -0.79
C PRO A 155 4.70 9.31 -2.04
N PRO A 156 5.47 9.24 -3.14
CA PRO A 156 5.26 8.26 -4.20
C PRO A 156 5.40 6.84 -3.64
N ALA A 157 5.08 5.83 -4.46
CA ALA A 157 5.20 4.45 -4.01
C ALA A 157 6.66 4.17 -3.67
N LEU A 158 6.90 3.54 -2.51
CA LEU A 158 8.24 3.34 -1.98
C LEU A 158 9.18 2.63 -2.98
N ASP A 159 8.64 1.70 -3.76
CA ASP A 159 9.36 1.02 -4.84
C ASP A 159 9.91 1.99 -5.91
N CYS A 160 9.12 3.00 -6.30
CA CYS A 160 9.54 4.03 -7.24
C CYS A 160 10.70 4.87 -6.66
N VAL A 161 10.56 5.28 -5.39
CA VAL A 161 11.58 6.07 -4.68
C VAL A 161 12.90 5.31 -4.56
N ILE A 162 12.83 4.02 -4.22
CA ILE A 162 14.00 3.13 -4.15
C ILE A 162 14.66 3.01 -5.52
N ASP A 163 13.88 2.80 -6.58
CA ASP A 163 14.42 2.65 -7.94
C ASP A 163 15.19 3.91 -8.38
N TYR A 164 14.59 5.09 -8.20
CA TYR A 164 15.23 6.38 -8.46
C TYR A 164 16.54 6.54 -7.67
N ASN A 165 16.49 6.40 -6.33
CA ASN A 165 17.67 6.59 -5.49
C ASN A 165 18.78 5.59 -5.81
N LYS A 166 18.44 4.32 -6.06
CA LYS A 166 19.43 3.30 -6.46
C LYS A 166 20.14 3.68 -7.75
N GLN A 167 19.44 4.27 -8.70
CA GLN A 167 20.07 4.77 -9.92
C GLN A 167 20.99 5.96 -9.65
N ILE A 168 20.59 6.90 -8.79
CA ILE A 168 21.46 8.01 -8.35
C ILE A 168 22.70 7.49 -7.62
N PHE A 169 22.57 6.48 -6.74
CA PHE A 169 23.71 5.87 -6.05
C PHE A 169 24.73 5.30 -7.03
N LYS A 170 24.29 4.57 -8.07
CA LYS A 170 25.18 4.05 -9.11
C LYS A 170 25.93 5.17 -9.84
N LEU A 171 25.26 6.29 -10.10
CA LEU A 171 25.85 7.45 -10.78
C LEU A 171 26.85 8.17 -9.88
N LEU A 172 26.54 8.31 -8.59
CA LEU A 172 27.46 8.82 -7.58
C LEU A 172 28.68 7.92 -7.41
N ASP A 173 28.49 6.60 -7.28
CA ASP A 173 29.57 5.62 -7.17
C ASP A 173 30.49 5.69 -8.40
N SER A 174 29.91 5.80 -9.60
CA SER A 174 30.66 5.90 -10.86
C SER A 174 31.50 7.19 -10.95
N LYS A 175 30.96 8.33 -10.49
CA LYS A 175 31.63 9.64 -10.61
C LYS A 175 32.59 9.96 -9.46
N TYR A 176 32.25 9.54 -8.24
CA TYR A 176 32.91 9.98 -7.01
C TYR A 176 33.46 8.82 -6.15
N GLY A 177 33.27 7.57 -6.57
CA GLY A 177 33.63 6.41 -5.75
C GLY A 177 32.75 6.31 -4.50
N ASP A 178 33.32 5.83 -3.40
CA ASP A 178 32.62 5.61 -2.13
C ASP A 178 32.61 6.83 -1.18
N LEU A 179 33.31 7.91 -1.53
CA LEU A 179 33.47 9.09 -0.69
C LEU A 179 32.14 9.68 -0.19
N TRP A 180 31.11 9.67 -1.04
CA TRP A 180 29.79 10.21 -0.73
C TRP A 180 29.04 9.36 0.31
N ARG A 181 29.30 8.04 0.39
CA ARG A 181 28.54 7.09 1.22
C ARG A 181 28.71 7.32 2.72
N SER A 182 29.86 7.85 3.15
CA SER A 182 30.10 8.21 4.56
C SER A 182 29.51 9.56 4.96
N ARG A 183 29.12 10.39 3.97
CA ARG A 183 28.69 11.78 4.16
C ARG A 183 27.20 11.97 3.90
N VAL A 184 26.57 11.06 3.18
CA VAL A 184 25.14 11.09 2.86
C VAL A 184 24.31 10.92 4.14
N ARG A 185 23.12 11.54 4.18
CA ARG A 185 22.17 11.32 5.26
C ARG A 185 21.78 9.85 5.35
N ALA A 186 21.73 9.33 6.57
CA ALA A 186 21.43 7.92 6.82
C ALA A 186 19.96 7.55 6.57
N ASP A 187 19.07 8.53 6.45
CA ASP A 187 17.64 8.37 6.21
C ASP A 187 17.26 8.41 4.71
N VAL A 188 18.24 8.51 3.80
CA VAL A 188 17.99 8.36 2.36
C VAL A 188 17.43 6.97 2.06
N ILE A 189 16.27 6.96 1.40
CA ILE A 189 15.55 5.75 1.06
C ILE A 189 16.41 4.86 0.14
N GLY A 190 16.51 3.57 0.46
CA GLY A 190 17.26 2.60 -0.33
C GLY A 190 18.74 2.47 0.01
N LEU A 191 19.29 3.28 0.94
CA LEU A 191 20.74 3.28 1.23
C LEU A 191 21.25 2.01 1.94
N LYS A 192 20.43 1.38 2.78
CA LYS A 192 20.77 0.18 3.58
C LYS A 192 20.15 -1.13 3.06
N HIS A 193 19.65 -1.14 1.82
CA HIS A 193 18.85 -2.24 1.26
C HIS A 193 19.57 -3.07 0.19
#